data_AF-A0ABD1E6P6-F1
#
_entry.id   AF-A0ABD1E6P6-F1
#
_cell.length_a   1.000
_cell.length_b   1.000
_cell.length_c   1.000
_cell.angle_alpha   90.00
_cell.angle_beta   90.00
_cell.angle_gamma   90.00
#
_symmetry.space_group_name_H-M   'P 1'
#
loop_
_entity.id
_entity.type
_entity.pdbx_description
1 polymer ?
#
loop_
_entity_poly.entity_id
_entity_poly.type
_entity_poly.pdbx_seq_one_letter_code
_entity_poly.pdbx_strand_id
1 'polypeptide(L)'
;MGYNFSISFLETNKSLSDELVLYKRCLKLHEEIEHFYHYMSPTEAEHKVRAEVVARIEDIIISKWPEAHVEVFGSYRTGLYLPTSDIDLVVIGKWSNLPLRTLEQEFLERNVAQSDSIKVLDKASVPIVKLVDRKTEIKVDISFNTSNGVKSAELIKTYVDQFPVLPKLVYVLKQFLLERDLNEVFTGGISSYSLILMCISFLQLHPRQEGVRQISANLGVLLIEFFELYGRKFNYINTGIRIRDGGKYMNKEEMQRDMVDGHRPSMLCIEDPLQPSNDIGRSSYNILLVKKAFEYAYTILTNVVHPLSTLNDCSKQSILGRILRVSDKVVQHRRRIEEGSRTNNIQQQQQSGPLQSMSTKPSRSSSTGSTSSAEESAVSSEGSDRPSRDNSPNNMNFNNGRNHTCSSSSSSNRKPWRMNRNNHHQRGGGGGNGHQPPNYNHRIHQNGGNGQTSSSIAMTKRKKQSDRLQ
;
A
#
# COMPACT_ATOMS: atom_id res chain seq x y z
N MET A 1 8.14 20.98 23.02
CA MET A 1 7.33 22.03 22.37
C MET A 1 6.00 21.40 21.99
N GLY A 2 4.93 21.76 22.70
CA GLY A 2 3.57 21.32 22.35
C GLY A 2 3.12 22.05 21.09
N TYR A 3 2.77 21.32 20.05
CA TYR A 3 2.20 21.91 18.84
C TYR A 3 0.72 22.19 19.08
N ASN A 4 0.32 23.46 19.09
CA ASN A 4 -1.09 23.85 19.06
C ASN A 4 -1.65 23.58 17.64
N PHE A 5 -2.36 22.46 17.47
CA PHE A 5 -3.34 22.33 16.39
C PHE A 5 -4.64 23.03 16.80
N SER A 6 -4.59 24.35 16.78
CA SER A 6 -5.76 25.13 16.43
C SER A 6 -5.76 25.21 14.91
N ILE A 7 -6.92 25.02 14.26
CA ILE A 7 -7.06 25.40 12.86
C ILE A 7 -6.72 26.89 12.83
N SER A 8 -5.56 27.26 12.29
CA SER A 8 -5.10 28.65 12.23
C SER A 8 -6.13 29.60 11.57
N PHE A 9 -7.05 29.03 10.78
CA PHE A 9 -8.18 29.73 10.20
C PHE A 9 -9.32 30.03 11.19
N LEU A 10 -9.58 29.23 12.24
CA LEU A 10 -10.69 29.47 13.19
C LEU A 10 -10.46 30.67 14.14
N GLU A 11 -9.23 31.17 14.25
CA GLU A 11 -8.87 32.26 15.18
C GLU A 11 -9.12 33.67 14.61
N THR A 12 -9.72 33.80 13.43
CA THR A 12 -10.10 35.10 12.86
C THR A 12 -11.53 35.45 13.26
N ASN A 13 -11.75 36.66 13.78
CA ASN A 13 -13.07 37.25 14.10
C ASN A 13 -14.10 36.98 12.98
N LYS A 14 -14.85 35.88 13.11
CA LYS A 14 -15.80 35.43 12.10
C LYS A 14 -17.21 35.63 12.59
N SER A 15 -18.09 35.96 11.65
CA SER A 15 -19.52 35.95 11.94
C SER A 15 -19.99 34.52 12.23
N LEU A 16 -21.03 34.35 13.05
CA LEU A 16 -21.66 33.04 13.29
C LEU A 16 -22.08 32.34 11.97
N SER A 17 -22.42 33.12 10.94
CA SER A 17 -22.69 32.60 9.59
C SER A 17 -21.46 31.98 8.92
N ASP A 18 -20.28 32.57 9.08
CA ASP A 18 -19.04 32.04 8.49
C ASP A 18 -18.61 30.74 9.15
N GLU A 19 -18.73 30.65 10.48
CA GLU A 19 -18.45 29.41 11.21
C GLU A 19 -19.37 28.26 10.79
N LEU A 20 -20.66 28.54 10.64
CA LEU A 20 -21.63 27.56 10.18
C LEU A 20 -21.34 27.08 8.75
N VAL A 21 -20.94 27.98 7.84
CA VAL A 21 -20.55 27.61 6.47
C VAL A 21 -19.31 26.72 6.47
N LEU A 22 -18.28 27.09 7.24
CA LEU A 22 -17.07 26.28 7.38
C LEU A 22 -17.40 24.89 7.92
N TYR A 23 -18.19 24.81 8.99
CA TYR A 23 -18.62 23.55 9.59
C TYR A 23 -19.35 22.66 8.56
N LYS A 24 -20.32 23.20 7.83
CA LYS A 24 -21.06 22.47 6.78
C LYS A 24 -20.14 21.95 5.68
N ARG A 25 -19.14 22.72 5.25
CA ARG A 25 -18.18 22.30 4.22
C ARG A 25 -17.21 21.23 4.72
N CYS A 26 -16.75 21.32 5.97
CA CYS A 26 -15.95 20.27 6.59
C CYS A 26 -16.75 18.99 6.81
N LEU A 27 -18.03 19.08 7.17
CA LEU A 27 -18.93 17.93 7.27
C LEU A 27 -19.15 17.27 5.92
N LYS A 28 -19.37 18.04 4.86
CA LYS A 28 -19.43 17.51 3.49
C LYS A 28 -18.14 16.79 3.09
N LEU A 29 -16.96 17.35 3.41
CA LEU A 29 -15.69 16.68 3.14
C LEU A 29 -15.57 15.37 3.93
N HIS A 30 -16.03 15.33 5.19
CA HIS A 30 -16.10 14.10 5.97
C HIS A 30 -16.97 13.03 5.30
N GLU A 31 -18.18 13.38 4.85
CA GLU A 31 -19.08 12.46 4.13
C GLU A 31 -18.46 11.94 2.82
N GLU A 32 -17.78 12.80 2.07
CA GLU A 32 -17.07 12.39 0.84
C GLU A 32 -15.92 11.42 1.14
N ILE A 33 -15.21 11.58 2.26
CA ILE A 33 -14.16 10.65 2.70
C ILE A 33 -14.77 9.30 3.10
N GLU A 34 -15.90 9.29 3.82
CA GLU A 34 -16.62 8.05 4.16
C GLU A 34 -17.06 7.31 2.89
N HIS A 35 -17.70 8.02 1.95
CA HIS A 35 -18.10 7.44 0.66
C HIS A 35 -16.92 6.91 -0.14
N PHE A 36 -15.82 7.67 -0.20
CA PHE A 36 -14.59 7.24 -0.87
C PHE A 36 -14.00 5.99 -0.20
N TYR A 37 -13.94 5.95 1.13
CA TYR A 37 -13.45 4.81 1.87
C TYR A 37 -14.31 3.58 1.59
N HIS A 38 -15.63 3.67 1.76
CA HIS A 38 -16.55 2.57 1.47
C HIS A 38 -16.45 2.08 0.03
N TYR A 39 -16.37 3.01 -0.93
CA TYR A 39 -16.19 2.64 -2.32
C TYR A 39 -14.86 1.90 -2.47
N MET A 40 -13.74 2.46 -2.02
CA MET A 40 -12.39 1.92 -2.24
C MET A 40 -12.03 0.69 -1.39
N SER A 41 -12.76 0.45 -0.29
CA SER A 41 -12.59 -0.76 0.51
C SER A 41 -12.81 -2.01 -0.34
N PRO A 42 -11.97 -3.04 -0.19
CA PRO A 42 -12.09 -4.27 -0.95
C PRO A 42 -13.43 -4.97 -0.70
N THR A 43 -14.01 -5.53 -1.77
CA THR A 43 -15.19 -6.36 -1.73
C THR A 43 -14.84 -7.82 -1.48
N GLU A 44 -15.82 -8.62 -1.05
CA GLU A 44 -15.64 -10.06 -0.85
C GLU A 44 -15.16 -10.78 -2.13
N ALA A 45 -15.66 -10.37 -3.29
CA ALA A 45 -15.22 -10.91 -4.58
C ALA A 45 -13.74 -10.61 -4.85
N GLU A 46 -13.29 -9.38 -4.56
CA GLU A 46 -11.88 -8.99 -4.70
C GLU A 46 -10.98 -9.75 -3.71
N HIS A 47 -11.44 -9.97 -2.48
CA HIS A 47 -10.75 -10.80 -1.49
C HIS A 47 -10.58 -12.23 -2.00
N LYS A 48 -11.66 -12.84 -2.51
CA LYS A 48 -11.63 -14.21 -3.04
C LYS A 48 -10.66 -14.35 -4.21
N VAL A 49 -10.69 -13.42 -5.16
CA VAL A 49 -9.77 -13.42 -6.31
C VAL A 49 -8.31 -13.31 -5.85
N ARG A 50 -8.02 -12.47 -4.84
CA ARG A 50 -6.67 -12.38 -4.25
C ARG A 50 -6.26 -13.68 -3.56
N ALA A 51 -7.15 -14.29 -2.78
CA ALA A 51 -6.89 -15.58 -2.15
C ALA A 51 -6.58 -16.68 -3.17
N GLU A 52 -7.28 -16.70 -4.31
CA GLU A 52 -7.00 -17.62 -5.41
C GLU A 52 -5.63 -17.38 -6.07
N VAL A 53 -5.17 -16.12 -6.17
CA VAL A 53 -3.81 -15.81 -6.63
C VAL A 53 -2.77 -16.32 -5.63
N VAL A 54 -2.97 -16.08 -4.34
CA VAL A 54 -2.08 -16.54 -3.27
C VAL A 54 -1.94 -18.06 -3.31
N ALA A 55 -3.07 -18.79 -3.34
CA ALA A 55 -3.07 -20.25 -3.37
C ALA A 55 -2.29 -20.80 -4.58
N ARG A 56 -2.51 -20.24 -5.78
CA ARG A 56 -1.77 -20.67 -6.98
C ARG A 56 -0.27 -20.45 -6.86
N ILE A 57 0.16 -19.31 -6.30
CA ILE A 57 1.57 -19.00 -6.14
C ILE A 57 2.20 -19.89 -5.06
N GLU A 58 1.48 -20.11 -3.96
CA GLU A 58 1.86 -21.01 -2.88
C GLU A 58 2.05 -22.44 -3.38
N ASP A 59 1.12 -22.98 -4.17
CA ASP A 59 1.23 -24.32 -4.76
C ASP A 59 2.51 -24.49 -5.60
N ILE A 60 2.88 -23.47 -6.38
CA ILE A 60 4.11 -23.48 -7.19
C ILE A 60 5.32 -23.53 -6.27
N ILE A 61 5.37 -22.65 -5.27
CA ILE A 61 6.49 -22.54 -4.32
C ILE A 61 6.65 -23.83 -3.53
N ILE A 62 5.58 -24.38 -2.95
CA ILE A 62 5.60 -25.61 -2.16
C ILE A 62 5.98 -26.81 -3.01
N SER A 63 5.54 -26.87 -4.28
CA SER A 63 5.94 -27.96 -5.18
C SER A 63 7.45 -27.97 -5.47
N LYS A 64 8.11 -26.79 -5.43
CA LYS A 64 9.55 -26.66 -5.64
C LYS A 64 10.35 -26.79 -4.34
N TRP A 65 9.81 -26.24 -3.25
CA TRP A 65 10.42 -26.22 -1.92
C TRP A 65 9.39 -26.65 -0.87
N PRO A 66 9.23 -27.97 -0.63
CA PRO A 66 8.19 -28.49 0.27
C PRO A 66 8.31 -28.06 1.72
N GLU A 67 9.52 -27.70 2.16
CA GLU A 67 9.78 -27.18 3.52
C GLU A 67 9.57 -25.66 3.64
N ALA A 68 9.25 -24.97 2.55
CA ALA A 68 9.02 -23.54 2.58
C ALA A 68 7.60 -23.23 3.09
N HIS A 69 7.45 -22.06 3.70
CA HIS A 69 6.17 -21.51 4.11
C HIS A 69 5.94 -20.18 3.38
N VAL A 70 4.73 -19.98 2.87
CA VAL A 70 4.33 -18.75 2.21
C VAL A 70 3.39 -17.99 3.12
N GLU A 71 3.71 -16.73 3.41
CA GLU A 71 2.85 -15.87 4.19
C GLU A 71 2.55 -14.57 3.44
N VAL A 72 1.29 -14.13 3.52
CA VAL A 72 0.92 -12.80 3.01
C VAL A 72 1.22 -11.74 4.07
N PHE A 73 1.84 -10.63 3.66
CA PHE A 73 2.14 -9.51 4.54
C PHE A 73 1.61 -8.19 3.97
N GLY A 74 2.07 -7.07 4.55
CA GLY A 74 1.82 -5.74 4.01
C GLY A 74 0.37 -5.31 4.09
N SER A 75 -0.08 -4.59 3.05
CA SER A 75 -1.39 -3.95 3.03
C SER A 75 -2.56 -4.96 3.01
N TYR A 76 -2.32 -6.16 2.46
CA TYR A 76 -3.32 -7.23 2.45
C TYR A 76 -3.57 -7.76 3.87
N ARG A 77 -2.50 -8.00 4.64
CA ARG A 77 -2.62 -8.51 6.01
C ARG A 77 -3.24 -7.49 6.98
N THR A 78 -3.03 -6.20 6.75
CA THR A 78 -3.62 -5.12 7.57
C THR A 78 -5.05 -4.74 7.19
N GLY A 79 -5.54 -5.18 6.03
CA GLY A 79 -6.84 -4.73 5.49
C GLY A 79 -6.83 -3.29 4.93
N LEU A 80 -5.64 -2.70 4.77
CA LEU A 80 -5.46 -1.31 4.33
C LEU A 80 -5.00 -1.21 2.86
N TYR A 81 -5.42 -2.14 2.01
CA TYR A 81 -5.04 -2.17 0.60
C TYR A 81 -6.10 -1.51 -0.29
N LEU A 82 -5.64 -0.79 -1.31
CA LEU A 82 -6.51 -0.24 -2.35
C LEU A 82 -6.85 -1.35 -3.37
N PRO A 83 -7.90 -1.21 -4.18
CA PRO A 83 -8.31 -2.24 -5.13
C PRO A 83 -7.17 -2.69 -6.06
N THR A 84 -6.32 -1.76 -6.46
CA THR A 84 -5.16 -1.97 -7.34
C THR A 84 -3.83 -2.18 -6.60
N SER A 85 -3.85 -2.33 -5.27
CA SER A 85 -2.64 -2.60 -4.49
C SER A 85 -2.09 -3.99 -4.76
N ASP A 86 -0.77 -4.12 -4.64
CA ASP A 86 -0.05 -5.37 -4.89
C ASP A 86 -0.36 -6.38 -3.76
N ILE A 87 -0.14 -7.66 -4.03
CA ILE A 87 -0.09 -8.71 -3.00
C ILE A 87 1.37 -8.89 -2.61
N ASP A 88 1.67 -8.66 -1.33
CA ASP A 88 3.01 -8.84 -0.78
C ASP A 88 3.13 -10.23 -0.13
N LEU A 89 4.00 -11.10 -0.66
CA LEU A 89 4.25 -12.45 -0.16
C LEU A 89 5.67 -12.61 0.36
N VAL A 90 5.84 -13.25 1.50
CA VAL A 90 7.14 -13.66 2.01
C VAL A 90 7.25 -15.18 1.97
N VAL A 91 8.34 -15.65 1.39
CA VAL A 91 8.68 -17.07 1.39
C VAL A 91 9.73 -17.32 2.47
N ILE A 92 9.32 -18.07 3.49
CA ILE A 92 10.14 -18.43 4.63
C ILE A 92 10.72 -19.81 4.39
N GLY A 93 12.04 -19.94 4.49
CA GLY A 93 12.72 -21.21 4.31
C GLY A 93 14.21 -21.13 4.61
N LYS A 94 14.87 -22.28 4.49
CA LYS A 94 16.32 -22.39 4.65
C LYS A 94 16.98 -22.20 3.29
N TRP A 95 17.50 -21.02 3.05
CA TRP A 95 18.15 -20.66 1.78
C TRP A 95 19.66 -20.53 1.97
N SER A 96 20.45 -21.32 1.25
CA SER A 96 21.90 -21.10 1.15
C SER A 96 22.20 -19.86 0.30
N ASN A 97 21.45 -19.69 -0.79
CA ASN A 97 21.35 -18.49 -1.60
C ASN A 97 19.87 -18.23 -1.89
N LEU A 98 19.47 -16.95 -1.99
CA LEU A 98 18.07 -16.61 -2.29
C LEU A 98 17.68 -17.10 -3.68
N PRO A 99 16.65 -17.93 -3.84
CA PRO A 99 16.34 -18.60 -5.11
C PRO A 99 15.49 -17.73 -6.05
N LEU A 100 15.80 -16.42 -6.15
CA LEU A 100 15.02 -15.44 -6.91
C LEU A 100 14.86 -15.82 -8.39
N ARG A 101 15.96 -16.24 -9.03
CA ARG A 101 16.00 -16.64 -10.45
C ARG A 101 15.34 -17.99 -10.70
N THR A 102 15.46 -18.91 -9.75
CA THR A 102 14.75 -20.20 -9.81
C THR A 102 13.24 -19.98 -9.73
N LEU A 103 12.79 -19.08 -8.85
CA LEU A 103 11.37 -18.72 -8.76
C LEU A 103 10.85 -18.05 -10.06
N GLU A 104 11.64 -17.15 -10.66
CA GLU A 104 11.35 -16.58 -11.98
C GLU A 104 11.15 -17.66 -13.04
N GLN A 105 12.03 -18.67 -13.11
CA GLN A 105 11.91 -19.80 -14.04
C GLN A 105 10.64 -20.63 -13.81
N GLU A 106 10.34 -21.00 -12.56
CA GLU A 106 9.12 -21.75 -12.23
C GLU A 106 7.84 -21.01 -12.66
N PHE A 107 7.81 -19.69 -12.49
CA PHE A 107 6.67 -18.87 -12.93
C PHE A 107 6.53 -18.77 -14.44
N LEU A 108 7.64 -18.74 -15.18
CA LEU A 108 7.65 -18.77 -16.64
C LEU A 108 7.17 -20.14 -17.16
N GLU A 109 7.72 -21.23 -16.63
CA GLU A 109 7.38 -22.60 -17.03
C GLU A 109 5.90 -22.92 -16.79
N ARG A 110 5.36 -22.47 -15.65
CA ARG A 110 3.95 -22.67 -15.29
C ARG A 110 3.00 -21.62 -15.83
N ASN A 111 3.52 -20.65 -16.58
CA ASN A 111 2.72 -19.69 -17.33
C ASN A 111 1.79 -18.83 -16.44
N VAL A 112 2.20 -18.58 -15.18
CA VAL A 112 1.36 -17.92 -14.15
C VAL A 112 1.33 -16.40 -14.30
N ALA A 113 2.39 -15.80 -14.83
CA ALA A 113 2.53 -14.37 -14.99
C ALA A 113 2.21 -13.90 -16.42
N GLN A 114 1.83 -12.64 -16.61
CA GLN A 114 1.77 -12.01 -17.94
C GLN A 114 3.15 -12.01 -18.61
N SER A 115 3.19 -12.08 -19.94
CA SER A 115 4.45 -12.03 -20.71
C SER A 115 5.28 -10.79 -20.32
N ASP A 116 6.57 -10.99 -20.07
CA ASP A 116 7.55 -9.96 -19.69
C ASP A 116 7.21 -9.15 -18.42
N SER A 117 6.27 -9.63 -17.59
CA SER A 117 5.89 -8.95 -16.35
C SER A 117 6.78 -9.30 -15.15
N ILE A 118 7.48 -10.44 -15.20
CA ILE A 118 8.32 -10.90 -14.11
C ILE A 118 9.60 -10.04 -14.05
N LYS A 119 9.91 -9.50 -12.86
CA LYS A 119 11.09 -8.68 -12.62
C LYS A 119 11.76 -9.11 -11.33
N VAL A 120 13.02 -9.53 -11.44
CA VAL A 120 13.88 -9.83 -10.29
C VAL A 120 14.68 -8.57 -9.92
N LEU A 121 14.46 -8.07 -8.71
CA LEU A 121 15.16 -6.92 -8.13
C LEU A 121 16.12 -7.43 -7.05
N ASP A 122 17.26 -7.96 -7.48
CA ASP A 122 18.26 -8.63 -6.63
C ASP A 122 19.24 -7.68 -5.90
N LYS A 123 19.34 -6.42 -6.35
CA LYS A 123 20.26 -5.41 -5.80
C LYS A 123 19.66 -4.51 -4.71
N ALA A 124 18.37 -4.65 -4.42
CA ALA A 124 17.71 -3.85 -3.39
C ALA A 124 18.09 -4.34 -1.98
N SER A 125 17.91 -3.49 -0.96
CA SER A 125 18.14 -3.88 0.44
C SER A 125 17.29 -5.09 0.87
N VAL A 126 16.10 -5.24 0.28
CA VAL A 126 15.29 -6.45 0.35
C VAL A 126 15.08 -6.93 -1.08
N PRO A 127 15.74 -8.02 -1.50
CA PRO A 127 15.54 -8.58 -2.83
C PRO A 127 14.12 -9.11 -3.03
N ILE A 128 13.52 -8.78 -4.19
CA ILE A 128 12.13 -9.15 -4.49
C ILE A 128 11.95 -9.65 -5.93
N VAL A 129 11.00 -10.56 -6.11
CA VAL A 129 10.48 -10.98 -7.42
C VAL A 129 9.10 -10.36 -7.59
N LYS A 130 8.96 -9.46 -8.56
CA LYS A 130 7.68 -8.86 -8.93
C LYS A 130 7.08 -9.59 -10.12
N LEU A 131 5.76 -9.75 -10.17
CA LEU A 131 5.04 -10.23 -11.35
C LEU A 131 3.63 -9.64 -11.45
N VAL A 132 2.98 -9.84 -12.60
CA VAL A 132 1.54 -9.60 -12.77
C VAL A 132 0.88 -10.94 -13.06
N ASP A 133 -0.03 -11.39 -12.19
CA ASP A 133 -0.78 -12.63 -12.39
C ASP A 133 -1.57 -12.57 -13.69
N ARG A 134 -1.43 -13.59 -14.52
CA ARG A 134 -2.00 -13.63 -15.86
C ARG A 134 -3.52 -13.64 -15.87
N LYS A 135 -4.14 -14.33 -14.90
CA LYS A 135 -5.60 -14.54 -14.89
C LYS A 135 -6.34 -13.32 -14.36
N THR A 136 -5.78 -12.67 -13.35
CA THR A 136 -6.46 -11.63 -12.55
C THR A 136 -5.88 -10.23 -12.78
N GLU A 137 -4.73 -10.13 -13.45
CA GLU A 137 -3.95 -8.90 -13.64
C GLU A 137 -3.47 -8.27 -12.32
N ILE A 138 -3.52 -9.02 -11.21
CA ILE A 138 -3.08 -8.55 -9.90
C ILE A 138 -1.55 -8.61 -9.83
N LYS A 139 -0.96 -7.52 -9.39
CA LYS A 139 0.48 -7.41 -9.11
C LYS A 139 0.84 -8.17 -7.85
N VAL A 140 1.95 -8.89 -7.88
CA VAL A 140 2.47 -9.65 -6.74
C VAL A 140 3.96 -9.36 -6.56
N ASP A 141 4.34 -9.03 -5.34
CA ASP A 141 5.71 -8.82 -4.91
C ASP A 141 6.09 -9.93 -3.92
N ILE A 142 7.18 -10.66 -4.21
CA ILE A 142 7.61 -11.83 -3.42
C ILE A 142 9.00 -11.58 -2.86
N SER A 143 9.13 -11.56 -1.52
CA SER A 143 10.40 -11.48 -0.80
C SER A 143 10.73 -12.78 -0.09
N PHE A 144 11.96 -12.89 0.42
CA PHE A 144 12.44 -14.07 1.14
C PHE A 144 12.87 -13.71 2.56
N ASN A 145 12.48 -14.54 3.53
CA ASN A 145 12.89 -14.46 4.95
C ASN A 145 12.71 -13.08 5.63
N THR A 146 11.78 -12.25 5.15
CA THR A 146 11.48 -10.93 5.72
C THR A 146 10.37 -11.03 6.80
N SER A 147 10.68 -11.64 7.94
CA SER A 147 9.67 -11.98 8.97
C SER A 147 9.06 -10.79 9.73
N ASN A 148 9.63 -9.59 9.60
CA ASN A 148 9.12 -8.38 10.30
C ASN A 148 7.75 -7.90 9.77
N GLY A 149 7.37 -8.25 8.55
CA GLY A 149 6.11 -7.79 7.94
C GLY A 149 4.86 -8.28 8.70
N VAL A 150 4.92 -9.48 9.26
CA VAL A 150 3.86 -10.14 10.03
C VAL A 150 3.56 -9.36 11.31
N LYS A 151 4.61 -9.13 12.12
CA LYS A 151 4.54 -8.36 13.37
C LYS A 151 4.14 -6.91 13.13
N SER A 152 4.64 -6.32 12.05
CA SER A 152 4.27 -4.95 11.67
C SER A 152 2.77 -4.86 11.40
N ALA A 153 2.21 -5.84 10.68
CA ALA A 153 0.78 -5.87 10.39
C ALA A 153 -0.08 -6.02 11.66
N GLU A 154 0.35 -6.86 12.62
CA GLU A 154 -0.33 -7.00 13.92
C GLU A 154 -0.29 -5.69 14.71
N LEU A 155 0.87 -5.03 14.76
CA LEU A 155 0.98 -3.71 15.39
C LEU A 155 0.04 -2.69 14.75
N ILE A 156 -0.02 -2.65 13.41
CA ILE A 156 -0.93 -1.74 12.70
C ILE A 156 -2.39 -2.04 13.03
N LYS A 157 -2.78 -3.32 13.17
CA LYS A 157 -4.15 -3.69 13.58
C LYS A 157 -4.50 -3.11 14.95
N THR A 158 -3.59 -3.19 15.93
CA THR A 158 -3.79 -2.57 17.24
C THR A 158 -4.06 -1.06 17.13
N TYR A 159 -3.36 -0.37 16.23
CA TYR A 159 -3.59 1.06 15.99
C TYR A 159 -4.88 1.35 15.21
N VAL A 160 -5.30 0.46 14.32
CA VAL A 160 -6.60 0.57 13.65
C VAL A 160 -7.73 0.45 14.65
N ASP A 161 -7.64 -0.49 15.59
CA ASP A 161 -8.62 -0.65 16.68
C ASP A 161 -8.61 0.57 17.61
N GLN A 162 -7.43 1.12 17.90
CA GLN A 162 -7.26 2.29 18.74
C GLN A 162 -7.78 3.59 18.08
N PHE A 163 -7.71 3.68 16.75
CA PHE A 163 -8.07 4.87 15.98
C PHE A 163 -8.97 4.49 14.79
N PRO A 164 -10.29 4.46 14.96
CA PRO A 164 -11.24 4.07 13.90
C PRO A 164 -11.18 4.94 12.64
N VAL A 165 -10.66 6.17 12.75
CA VAL A 165 -10.44 7.08 11.61
C VAL A 165 -9.18 6.78 10.80
N LEU A 166 -8.23 6.02 11.35
CA LEU A 166 -6.94 5.73 10.72
C LEU A 166 -7.08 5.08 9.33
N PRO A 167 -7.89 4.02 9.13
CA PRO A 167 -8.08 3.43 7.81
C PRO A 167 -8.57 4.46 6.78
N LYS A 168 -9.54 5.30 7.14
CA LYS A 168 -10.18 6.26 6.24
C LYS A 168 -9.19 7.32 5.76
N LEU A 169 -8.35 7.83 6.68
CA LEU A 169 -7.26 8.74 6.33
C LEU A 169 -6.20 8.06 5.47
N VAL A 170 -5.78 6.84 5.82
CA VAL A 170 -4.77 6.08 5.07
C VAL A 170 -5.22 5.81 3.64
N TYR A 171 -6.49 5.46 3.40
CA TYR A 171 -7.00 5.22 2.05
C TYR A 171 -6.92 6.48 1.18
N VAL A 172 -7.37 7.63 1.71
CA VAL A 172 -7.30 8.92 1.00
C VAL A 172 -5.84 9.28 0.69
N LEU A 173 -4.95 9.17 1.68
CA LEU A 173 -3.56 9.56 1.52
C LEU A 173 -2.79 8.61 0.60
N LYS A 174 -3.05 7.30 0.67
CA LYS A 174 -2.48 6.32 -0.25
C LYS A 174 -2.87 6.63 -1.69
N GLN A 175 -4.15 6.84 -1.95
CA GLN A 175 -4.64 7.17 -3.29
C GLN A 175 -4.06 8.51 -3.76
N PHE A 176 -4.03 9.52 -2.90
CA PHE A 176 -3.46 10.83 -3.20
C PHE A 176 -1.99 10.75 -3.67
N LEU A 177 -1.17 9.91 -3.01
CA LEU A 177 0.24 9.72 -3.37
C LEU A 177 0.40 8.83 -4.60
N LEU A 178 -0.43 7.80 -4.74
CA LEU A 178 -0.43 6.89 -5.88
C LEU A 178 -0.66 7.67 -7.19
N GLU A 179 -1.63 8.59 -7.22
CA GLU A 179 -1.92 9.40 -8.42
C GLU A 179 -0.81 10.36 -8.84
N ARG A 180 0.21 10.53 -7.99
CA ARG A 180 1.33 11.44 -8.19
C ARG A 180 2.66 10.70 -8.34
N ASP A 181 2.62 9.36 -8.39
CA ASP A 181 3.81 8.49 -8.40
C ASP A 181 4.75 8.76 -7.21
N LEU A 182 4.17 9.12 -6.05
CA LEU A 182 4.90 9.45 -4.80
C LEU A 182 4.81 8.34 -3.74
N ASN A 183 4.23 7.19 -4.08
CA ASN A 183 4.02 6.04 -3.20
C ASN A 183 5.12 4.96 -3.30
N GLU A 184 6.11 5.15 -4.17
CA GLU A 184 7.18 4.17 -4.42
C GLU A 184 8.51 4.65 -3.81
N VAL A 185 9.13 3.83 -2.96
CA VAL A 185 10.43 4.18 -2.35
C VAL A 185 11.58 4.14 -3.37
N PHE A 186 11.44 3.37 -4.45
CA PHE A 186 12.45 3.29 -5.49
C PHE A 186 12.69 4.66 -6.15
N THR A 187 11.63 5.45 -6.35
CA THR A 187 11.68 6.83 -6.88
C THR A 187 11.85 7.89 -5.77
N GLY A 188 12.08 7.46 -4.52
CA GLY A 188 12.27 8.32 -3.35
C GLY A 188 10.97 8.81 -2.73
N GLY A 189 9.83 8.27 -3.12
CA GLY A 189 8.53 8.51 -2.49
C GLY A 189 8.43 7.90 -1.09
N ILE A 190 7.22 7.89 -0.53
CA ILE A 190 6.97 7.31 0.80
C ILE A 190 6.38 5.91 0.70
N SER A 191 6.89 4.99 1.52
CA SER A 191 6.33 3.65 1.61
C SER A 191 4.94 3.69 2.27
N SER A 192 4.12 2.67 2.01
CA SER A 192 2.84 2.50 2.71
C SER A 192 3.00 2.44 4.23
N TYR A 193 4.07 1.79 4.73
CA TYR A 193 4.33 1.69 6.16
C TYR A 193 4.70 3.05 6.75
N SER A 194 5.62 3.79 6.12
CA SER A 194 5.99 5.16 6.51
C SER A 194 4.76 6.07 6.60
N LEU A 195 3.87 6.00 5.60
CA LEU A 195 2.64 6.79 5.59
C LEU A 195 1.72 6.44 6.77
N ILE A 196 1.53 5.16 7.06
CA ILE A 196 0.69 4.71 8.18
C ILE A 196 1.29 5.20 9.52
N LEU A 197 2.61 5.09 9.70
CA LEU A 197 3.29 5.59 10.90
C LEU A 197 3.15 7.12 11.05
N MET A 198 3.20 7.87 9.95
CA MET A 198 2.90 9.32 9.97
C MET A 198 1.46 9.59 10.39
N CYS A 199 0.49 8.81 9.89
CA CYS A 199 -0.92 8.96 10.28
C CYS A 199 -1.12 8.64 11.78
N ILE A 200 -0.50 7.57 12.28
CA ILE A 200 -0.55 7.20 13.71
C ILE A 200 0.06 8.31 14.56
N SER A 201 1.25 8.81 14.19
CA SER A 201 1.90 9.91 14.90
C SER A 201 1.04 11.17 14.93
N PHE A 202 0.41 11.52 13.80
CA PHE A 202 -0.53 12.63 13.72
C PHE A 202 -1.69 12.45 14.69
N LEU A 203 -2.33 11.28 14.73
CA LEU A 203 -3.48 11.01 15.60
C LEU A 203 -3.09 10.96 17.10
N GLN A 204 -1.96 10.35 17.43
CA GLN A 204 -1.44 10.27 18.80
C GLN A 204 -1.15 11.66 19.40
N LEU A 205 -0.55 12.54 18.60
CA LEU A 205 -0.13 13.88 19.02
C LEU A 205 -1.16 14.96 18.69
N HIS A 206 -2.34 14.56 18.21
CA HIS A 206 -3.42 15.46 17.91
C HIS A 206 -3.99 16.05 19.22
N PRO A 207 -4.14 17.39 19.38
CA PRO A 207 -4.59 18.01 20.64
C PRO A 207 -5.95 17.53 21.14
N ARG A 208 -6.85 17.17 20.21
CA ARG A 208 -8.14 16.54 20.52
C ARG A 208 -7.98 15.02 20.68
N GLN A 209 -7.13 14.58 21.60
CA GLN A 209 -6.73 13.16 21.74
C GLN A 209 -7.91 12.22 21.94
N GLU A 210 -8.86 12.56 22.81
CA GLU A 210 -10.07 11.76 23.00
C GLU A 210 -11.01 11.83 21.80
N GLY A 211 -11.08 12.99 21.14
CA GLY A 211 -11.94 13.20 19.98
C GLY A 211 -11.55 12.31 18.80
N VAL A 212 -10.25 12.15 18.50
CA VAL A 212 -9.78 11.36 17.35
C VAL A 212 -9.92 9.85 17.52
N ARG A 213 -10.15 9.38 18.75
CA ARG A 213 -10.44 7.97 19.06
C ARG A 213 -11.90 7.60 18.80
N GLN A 214 -12.77 8.60 18.65
CA GLN A 214 -14.19 8.39 18.39
C GLN A 214 -14.45 8.17 16.90
N ILE A 215 -15.44 7.32 16.60
CA ILE A 215 -15.89 7.09 15.22
C ILE A 215 -16.53 8.33 14.59
N SER A 216 -17.04 9.25 15.42
CA SER A 216 -17.67 10.53 15.05
C SER A 216 -16.67 11.65 14.74
N ALA A 217 -15.36 11.39 14.85
CA ALA A 217 -14.35 12.40 14.58
C ALA A 217 -14.43 12.91 13.14
N ASN A 218 -14.38 14.24 12.96
CA ASN A 218 -14.55 14.85 11.66
C ASN A 218 -13.32 14.63 10.76
N LEU A 219 -13.41 13.64 9.87
CA LEU A 219 -12.35 13.28 8.90
C LEU A 219 -11.93 14.44 8.00
N GLY A 220 -12.84 15.35 7.65
CA GLY A 220 -12.53 16.49 6.80
C GLY A 220 -11.56 17.45 7.48
N VAL A 221 -11.79 17.75 8.75
CA VAL A 221 -10.87 18.53 9.59
C VAL A 221 -9.53 17.81 9.74
N LEU A 222 -9.55 16.53 10.09
CA LEU A 222 -8.33 15.74 10.31
C LEU A 222 -7.47 15.65 9.05
N LEU A 223 -8.08 15.49 7.87
CA LEU A 223 -7.35 15.44 6.60
C LEU A 223 -6.68 16.79 6.30
N ILE A 224 -7.37 17.92 6.51
CA ILE A 224 -6.80 19.26 6.31
C ILE A 224 -5.64 19.49 7.29
N GLU A 225 -5.81 19.15 8.57
CA GLU A 225 -4.77 19.31 9.60
C GLU A 225 -3.57 18.39 9.36
N PHE A 226 -3.77 17.18 8.85
CA PHE A 226 -2.69 16.29 8.42
C PHE A 226 -1.84 16.95 7.32
N PHE A 227 -2.50 17.49 6.28
CA PHE A 227 -1.80 18.18 5.20
C PHE A 227 -1.15 19.48 5.68
N GLU A 228 -1.74 20.19 6.66
CA GLU A 228 -1.11 21.36 7.27
C GLU A 228 0.18 20.98 8.01
N LEU A 229 0.11 19.93 8.85
CA LEU A 229 1.26 19.44 9.60
C LEU A 229 2.39 19.05 8.65
N TYR A 230 2.17 18.05 7.81
CA TYR A 230 3.23 17.47 7.00
C TYR A 230 3.53 18.27 5.73
N GLY A 231 2.64 19.16 5.30
CA GLY A 231 2.89 20.08 4.19
C GLY A 231 3.60 21.37 4.60
N ARG A 232 3.33 21.90 5.79
CA ARG A 232 3.78 23.26 6.18
C ARG A 232 4.55 23.33 7.51
N LYS A 233 4.10 22.62 8.54
CA LYS A 233 4.58 22.83 9.93
C LYS A 233 5.69 21.87 10.37
N PHE A 234 5.72 20.64 9.87
CA PHE A 234 6.66 19.61 10.31
C PHE A 234 8.10 19.94 9.89
N ASN A 235 9.02 19.99 10.86
CA ASN A 235 10.43 20.26 10.60
C ASN A 235 11.17 18.98 10.17
N TYR A 236 11.15 18.70 8.86
CA TYR A 236 11.86 17.58 8.25
C TYR A 236 13.38 17.64 8.42
N ILE A 237 13.98 18.75 8.86
CA ILE A 237 15.43 18.83 9.04
C ILE A 237 15.78 18.22 10.41
N ASN A 238 15.15 18.68 11.48
CA ASN A 238 15.59 18.38 12.85
C ASN A 238 14.69 17.41 13.63
N THR A 239 13.50 17.11 13.11
CA THR A 239 12.49 16.32 13.83
C THR A 239 12.34 14.92 13.26
N GLY A 240 12.39 13.92 14.13
CA GLY A 240 12.03 12.54 13.84
C GLY A 240 10.75 12.11 14.58
N ILE A 241 10.14 11.03 14.10
CA ILE A 241 8.86 10.51 14.57
C ILE A 241 9.09 9.23 15.36
N ARG A 242 8.54 9.17 16.58
CA ARG A 242 8.42 7.95 17.40
C ARG A 242 6.93 7.75 17.70
N ILE A 243 6.43 6.52 17.52
CA ILE A 243 5.01 6.19 17.81
C ILE A 243 4.81 5.30 19.04
N ARG A 244 5.90 4.80 19.64
CA ARG A 244 5.85 4.03 20.90
C ARG A 244 5.45 4.96 22.06
N ASP A 245 4.92 4.36 23.12
CA ASP A 245 4.59 5.03 24.39
C ASP A 245 3.68 6.26 24.23
N GLY A 246 2.69 6.17 23.34
CA GLY A 246 1.75 7.27 23.06
C GLY A 246 2.26 8.30 22.04
N GLY A 247 3.44 8.11 21.48
CA GLY A 247 3.98 8.93 20.39
C GLY A 247 4.71 10.17 20.87
N LYS A 248 5.75 10.57 20.14
CA LYS A 248 6.57 11.77 20.43
C LYS A 248 7.33 12.23 19.19
N TYR A 249 7.49 13.55 19.07
CA TYR A 249 8.47 14.15 18.17
C TYR A 249 9.82 14.29 18.87
N MET A 250 10.83 13.67 18.27
CA MET A 250 12.18 13.60 18.82
C MET A 250 13.11 14.48 18.00
N ASN A 251 14.15 15.00 18.65
CA ASN A 251 15.23 15.64 17.94
C ASN A 251 16.08 14.54 17.25
N LYS A 252 16.49 14.76 15.99
CA LYS A 252 17.19 13.74 15.21
C LYS A 252 18.58 13.43 15.74
N GLU A 253 19.27 14.41 16.30
CA GLU A 253 20.56 14.19 16.95
C GLU A 253 20.43 13.27 18.17
N GLU A 254 19.32 13.37 18.91
CA GLU A 254 18.98 12.42 19.97
C GLU A 254 18.70 11.01 19.43
N MET A 255 17.89 10.90 18.36
CA MET A 255 17.56 9.60 17.74
C MET A 255 18.78 8.91 17.15
N GLN A 256 19.73 9.68 16.61
CA GLN A 256 20.95 9.14 16.01
C GLN A 256 21.78 8.30 17.01
N ARG A 257 21.69 8.61 18.30
CA ARG A 257 22.39 7.84 19.35
C ARG A 257 21.89 6.40 19.48
N ASP A 258 20.63 6.17 19.13
CA ASP A 258 19.97 4.87 19.20
C ASP A 258 20.05 4.10 17.86
N MET A 259 20.51 4.75 16.78
CA MET A 259 20.59 4.16 15.43
C MET A 259 21.82 3.26 15.25
N VAL A 260 21.69 2.23 14.40
CA VAL A 260 22.83 1.35 14.06
C VAL A 260 23.92 2.13 13.30
N ASP A 261 25.16 2.03 13.79
CA ASP A 261 26.42 2.47 13.15
C ASP A 261 26.38 3.82 12.44
N GLY A 262 26.28 4.92 13.19
CA GLY A 262 26.68 6.27 12.74
C GLY A 262 25.90 6.84 11.55
N HIS A 263 24.83 6.17 11.10
CA HIS A 263 24.02 6.63 9.99
C HIS A 263 23.36 7.96 10.34
N ARG A 264 23.45 8.91 9.41
CA ARG A 264 22.74 10.18 9.55
C ARG A 264 21.24 9.92 9.42
N PRO A 265 20.41 10.44 10.34
CA PRO A 265 18.96 10.41 10.20
C PRO A 265 18.52 10.95 8.84
N SER A 266 17.60 10.25 8.18
CA SER A 266 17.11 10.69 6.87
C SER A 266 16.20 11.92 6.99
N MET A 267 15.85 12.54 5.85
CA MET A 267 14.95 13.70 5.84
C MET A 267 13.58 13.37 6.46
N LEU A 268 13.01 12.20 6.15
CA LEU A 268 11.88 11.64 6.88
C LEU A 268 12.40 10.64 7.91
N CYS A 269 12.74 11.08 9.12
CA CYS A 269 13.20 10.15 10.15
C CYS A 269 12.00 9.58 10.92
N ILE A 270 11.79 8.26 10.85
CA ILE A 270 10.75 7.56 11.61
C ILE A 270 11.37 6.34 12.28
N GLU A 271 11.30 6.28 13.60
CA GLU A 271 11.71 5.12 14.39
C GLU A 271 10.82 3.92 14.04
N ASP A 272 11.43 2.79 13.68
CA ASP A 272 10.68 1.54 13.58
C ASP A 272 10.25 1.08 14.99
N PRO A 273 8.94 0.98 15.27
CA PRO A 273 8.44 0.54 16.57
C PRO A 273 8.88 -0.89 16.95
N LEU A 274 9.24 -1.72 15.99
CA LEU A 274 9.73 -3.09 16.24
C LEU A 274 11.26 -3.18 16.28
N GLN A 275 11.95 -2.21 15.71
CA GLN A 275 13.42 -2.15 15.62
C GLN A 275 13.91 -0.71 15.80
N PRO A 276 13.97 -0.17 17.03
CA PRO A 276 14.16 1.26 17.28
C PRO A 276 15.42 1.88 16.66
N SER A 277 16.43 1.07 16.36
CA SER A 277 17.67 1.49 15.71
C SER A 277 17.55 1.67 14.19
N ASN A 278 16.40 1.32 13.60
CA ASN A 278 16.10 1.41 12.18
C ASN A 278 15.25 2.65 11.85
N ASP A 279 15.67 3.39 10.82
CA ASP A 279 14.94 4.54 10.27
C ASP A 279 14.11 4.10 9.05
N ILE A 280 12.80 4.06 9.23
CA ILE A 280 11.84 3.62 8.21
C ILE A 280 11.77 4.57 7.01
N GLY A 281 12.04 5.86 7.18
CA GLY A 281 11.97 6.82 6.07
C GLY A 281 13.28 6.99 5.29
N ARG A 282 14.30 6.15 5.57
CA ARG A 282 15.61 6.19 4.89
C ARG A 282 15.51 6.17 3.36
N SER A 283 14.59 5.38 2.82
CA SER A 283 14.39 5.25 1.37
C SER A 283 13.52 6.36 0.76
N SER A 284 12.94 7.25 1.58
CA SER A 284 12.12 8.38 1.13
C SER A 284 12.96 9.63 0.87
N TYR A 285 14.00 9.49 0.05
CA TYR A 285 14.97 10.56 -0.22
C TYR A 285 14.37 11.77 -0.96
N ASN A 286 13.21 11.63 -1.60
CA ASN A 286 12.46 12.70 -2.25
C ASN A 286 11.26 13.20 -1.41
N ILE A 287 11.27 13.03 -0.08
CA ILE A 287 10.20 13.48 0.83
C ILE A 287 9.80 14.95 0.64
N LEU A 288 10.71 15.83 0.20
CA LEU A 288 10.37 17.24 -0.04
C LEU A 288 9.40 17.44 -1.21
N LEU A 289 9.33 16.51 -2.17
CA LEU A 289 8.29 16.52 -3.20
C LEU A 289 6.92 16.14 -2.60
N VAL A 290 6.92 15.16 -1.69
CA VAL A 290 5.71 14.78 -0.93
C VAL A 290 5.23 15.92 -0.05
N LYS A 291 6.14 16.63 0.64
CA LYS A 291 5.83 17.85 1.40
C LYS A 291 5.12 18.88 0.51
N LYS A 292 5.66 19.17 -0.68
CA LYS A 292 5.05 20.11 -1.64
C LYS A 292 3.65 19.65 -2.08
N ALA A 293 3.47 18.36 -2.31
CA ALA A 293 2.16 17.80 -2.65
C ALA A 293 1.15 17.97 -1.49
N PHE A 294 1.57 17.70 -0.26
CA PHE A 294 0.74 17.93 0.93
C PHE A 294 0.39 19.41 1.12
N GLU A 295 1.35 20.32 0.93
CA GLU A 295 1.13 21.76 0.99
C GLU A 295 0.12 22.24 -0.06
N TYR A 296 0.22 21.70 -1.29
CA TYR A 296 -0.77 21.94 -2.34
C TYR A 296 -2.16 21.48 -1.92
N ALA A 297 -2.29 20.24 -1.40
CA ALA A 297 -3.57 19.71 -0.97
C ALA A 297 -4.20 20.54 0.16
N TYR A 298 -3.39 20.93 1.17
CA TYR A 298 -3.81 21.85 2.23
C TYR A 298 -4.36 23.16 1.66
N THR A 299 -3.63 23.77 0.72
CA THR A 299 -4.01 25.07 0.12
C THR A 299 -5.34 24.95 -0.62
N ILE A 300 -5.51 23.90 -1.43
CA ILE A 300 -6.74 23.66 -2.18
C ILE A 300 -7.92 23.41 -1.24
N LEU A 301 -7.80 22.49 -0.28
CA LEU A 301 -8.89 22.16 0.63
C LEU A 301 -9.28 23.36 1.50
N THR A 302 -8.31 24.08 2.06
CA THR A 302 -8.55 25.27 2.88
C THR A 302 -9.29 26.35 2.10
N ASN A 303 -8.86 26.62 0.85
CA ASN A 303 -9.51 27.59 -0.02
C ASN A 303 -10.94 27.19 -0.38
N VAL A 304 -11.23 25.89 -0.52
CA VAL A 304 -12.58 25.41 -0.85
C VAL A 304 -13.51 25.45 0.37
N VAL A 305 -13.02 25.12 1.57
CA VAL A 305 -13.85 25.15 2.79
C VAL A 305 -14.02 26.56 3.36
N HIS A 306 -13.19 27.53 2.95
CA HIS A 306 -13.25 28.92 3.41
C HIS A 306 -14.61 29.58 3.10
N PRO A 307 -15.33 30.17 4.09
CA PRO A 307 -16.64 30.78 3.91
C PRO A 307 -16.75 31.80 2.77
N LEU A 308 -15.77 32.70 2.69
CA LEU A 308 -15.69 33.72 1.63
C LEU A 308 -15.32 33.19 0.23
N SER A 309 -15.05 31.88 0.09
CA SER A 309 -14.74 31.30 -1.21
C SER A 309 -15.99 31.26 -2.09
N THR A 310 -16.03 32.15 -3.06
CA THR A 310 -17.05 32.24 -4.12
C THR A 310 -16.72 31.35 -5.32
N LEU A 311 -15.48 30.84 -5.37
CA LEU A 311 -14.92 30.19 -6.55
C LEU A 311 -15.53 28.84 -6.87
N ASN A 312 -16.32 28.22 -5.98
CA ASN A 312 -16.77 26.85 -6.17
C ASN A 312 -18.11 26.58 -5.50
N ASP A 313 -19.11 26.27 -6.33
CA ASP A 313 -20.37 25.70 -5.88
C ASP A 313 -20.11 24.29 -5.33
N CYS A 314 -19.77 24.23 -4.05
CA CYS A 314 -19.56 22.99 -3.31
C CYS A 314 -20.83 22.14 -3.27
N SER A 315 -22.00 22.62 -3.70
CA SER A 315 -23.18 21.77 -3.87
C SER A 315 -23.10 20.90 -5.13
N LYS A 316 -22.35 21.33 -6.16
CA LYS A 316 -22.27 20.65 -7.46
C LYS A 316 -20.98 19.90 -7.71
N GLN A 317 -19.93 20.18 -6.93
CA GLN A 317 -18.62 19.56 -7.12
C GLN A 317 -18.11 18.93 -5.83
N SER A 318 -17.39 17.82 -5.96
CA SER A 318 -16.74 17.15 -4.83
C SER A 318 -15.57 17.98 -4.33
N ILE A 319 -15.46 18.11 -3.00
CA ILE A 319 -14.35 18.77 -2.30
C ILE A 319 -13.13 17.86 -2.33
N LEU A 320 -13.29 16.59 -1.97
CA LEU A 320 -12.22 15.58 -2.02
C LEU A 320 -11.71 15.38 -3.45
N GLY A 321 -12.62 15.41 -4.42
CA GLY A 321 -12.36 15.31 -5.86
C GLY A 321 -11.44 16.39 -6.43
N ARG A 322 -11.12 17.44 -5.66
CA ARG A 322 -10.15 18.48 -6.04
C ARG A 322 -8.71 18.06 -5.89
N ILE A 323 -8.44 17.16 -4.95
CA ILE A 323 -7.08 16.70 -4.65
C ILE A 323 -6.87 15.25 -5.04
N LEU A 324 -7.96 14.50 -5.23
CA LEU A 324 -7.96 13.06 -5.43
C LEU A 324 -8.92 12.69 -6.56
N ARG A 325 -8.56 11.69 -7.35
CA ARG A 325 -9.43 11.06 -8.33
C ARG A 325 -9.42 9.53 -8.13
N VAL A 326 -10.35 8.88 -8.80
CA VAL A 326 -10.34 7.43 -8.98
C VAL A 326 -10.17 7.19 -10.47
N SER A 327 -9.07 6.55 -10.86
CA SER A 327 -8.79 6.31 -12.27
C SER A 327 -9.78 5.34 -12.90
N ASP A 328 -10.06 5.48 -14.19
CA ASP A 328 -10.90 4.55 -14.95
C ASP A 328 -10.36 3.11 -14.89
N LYS A 329 -9.04 2.93 -14.72
CA LYS A 329 -8.43 1.62 -14.53
C LYS A 329 -8.96 0.92 -13.28
N VAL A 330 -9.11 1.64 -12.18
CA VAL A 330 -9.70 1.10 -10.94
C VAL A 330 -11.15 0.71 -11.21
N VAL A 331 -11.95 1.61 -11.78
CA VAL A 331 -13.37 1.36 -12.07
C VAL A 331 -13.56 0.12 -12.96
N GLN A 332 -12.77 0.01 -14.02
CA GLN A 332 -12.82 -1.12 -14.96
C GLN A 332 -12.35 -2.43 -14.30
N HIS A 333 -11.30 -2.40 -13.50
CA HIS A 333 -10.79 -3.57 -12.78
C HIS A 333 -11.87 -4.17 -11.86
N ARG A 334 -12.55 -3.32 -11.10
CA ARG A 334 -13.61 -3.76 -10.17
C ARG A 334 -14.81 -4.32 -10.89
N ARG A 335 -15.27 -3.63 -11.94
CA ARG A 335 -16.35 -4.11 -12.78
C ARG A 335 -16.07 -5.51 -13.32
N ARG A 336 -14.84 -5.76 -13.80
CA ARG A 336 -14.44 -7.07 -14.31
C ARG A 336 -14.51 -8.17 -13.24
N ILE A 337 -14.06 -7.88 -12.02
CA ILE A 337 -14.12 -8.84 -10.91
C ILE A 337 -15.58 -9.14 -10.54
N GLU A 338 -16.43 -8.12 -10.48
CA GLU A 338 -17.86 -8.30 -10.20
C GLU A 338 -18.58 -9.11 -11.28
N GLU A 339 -18.33 -8.82 -12.55
CA GLU A 339 -18.89 -9.57 -13.69
C GLU A 339 -18.45 -11.04 -13.69
N GLY A 340 -17.16 -11.30 -13.41
CA GLY A 340 -16.63 -12.66 -13.26
C GLY A 340 -17.30 -13.42 -12.11
N SER A 341 -17.47 -12.76 -10.96
CA SER A 341 -18.14 -13.35 -9.79
C SER A 341 -19.61 -13.68 -10.07
N ARG A 342 -20.35 -12.78 -10.73
CA ARG A 342 -21.75 -13.02 -11.12
C ARG A 342 -21.90 -14.20 -12.08
N THR A 343 -21.00 -14.32 -13.06
CA THR A 343 -21.03 -15.42 -14.03
C THR A 343 -20.81 -16.78 -13.35
N ASN A 344 -19.89 -16.84 -12.39
CA ASN A 344 -19.64 -18.05 -11.61
C ASN A 344 -20.83 -18.44 -10.71
N ASN A 345 -21.50 -17.46 -10.10
CA ASN A 345 -22.68 -17.71 -9.27
C ASN A 345 -23.89 -18.22 -10.09
N ILE A 346 -24.08 -17.70 -11.31
CA ILE A 346 -25.15 -18.17 -12.20
C ILE A 346 -24.89 -19.62 -12.65
N GLN A 347 -23.63 -19.97 -12.93
CA GLN A 347 -23.27 -21.36 -13.28
C GLN A 347 -23.43 -22.33 -12.09
N GLN A 348 -23.16 -21.88 -10.85
CA GLN A 348 -23.37 -22.69 -9.64
C GLN A 348 -24.86 -22.87 -9.29
N GLN A 349 -25.70 -21.86 -9.52
CA GLN A 349 -27.15 -21.96 -9.31
C GLN A 349 -27.85 -22.81 -10.37
N GLN A 350 -27.37 -22.84 -11.61
CA GLN A 350 -27.93 -23.71 -12.65
C GLN A 350 -27.52 -25.19 -12.50
N GLN A 351 -26.53 -25.51 -11.67
CA GLN A 351 -26.20 -26.89 -11.26
C GLN A 351 -26.95 -27.35 -10.00
N SER A 352 -27.80 -26.51 -9.41
CA SER A 352 -28.62 -26.84 -8.22
C SER A 352 -30.10 -26.50 -8.45
N GLY A 353 -30.78 -27.29 -9.31
CA GLY A 353 -32.24 -27.28 -9.53
C GLY A 353 -32.90 -28.60 -9.08
N PRO A 354 -34.22 -28.61 -8.76
CA PRO A 354 -34.81 -29.52 -7.77
C PRO A 354 -34.99 -30.96 -8.24
N LEU A 355 -34.68 -31.91 -7.35
CA LEU A 355 -35.05 -33.33 -7.49
C LEU A 355 -36.58 -33.45 -7.56
N GLN A 356 -37.13 -33.65 -8.76
CA GLN A 356 -38.49 -34.17 -8.94
C GLN A 356 -38.51 -35.65 -8.53
N SER A 357 -39.30 -35.96 -7.51
CA SER A 357 -39.59 -37.31 -7.07
C SER A 357 -40.36 -38.08 -8.16
N MET A 358 -39.71 -39.04 -8.81
CA MET A 358 -40.42 -40.06 -9.58
C MET A 358 -40.81 -41.22 -8.67
N SER A 359 -42.12 -41.36 -8.51
CA SER A 359 -42.86 -42.46 -7.91
C SER A 359 -42.42 -43.83 -8.42
N THR A 360 -41.90 -44.68 -7.54
CA THR A 360 -41.75 -46.12 -7.77
C THR A 360 -43.02 -46.85 -7.33
N LYS A 361 -43.59 -47.64 -8.25
CA LYS A 361 -44.68 -48.59 -8.01
C LYS A 361 -44.17 -49.78 -7.16
N PRO A 362 -44.95 -50.33 -6.22
CA PRO A 362 -44.54 -51.50 -5.45
C PRO A 362 -45.12 -52.81 -6.03
N SER A 363 -44.36 -53.90 -5.86
CA SER A 363 -44.76 -55.30 -6.00
C SER A 363 -43.96 -56.05 -4.93
N ARG A 364 -44.43 -56.95 -4.07
CA ARG A 364 -45.67 -57.73 -3.86
C ARG A 364 -45.59 -58.25 -2.41
N SER A 365 -46.69 -58.32 -1.65
CA SER A 365 -47.14 -59.53 -0.94
C SER A 365 -48.37 -59.31 -0.03
N SER A 366 -49.27 -60.30 -0.11
CA SER A 366 -50.21 -60.84 0.89
C SER A 366 -51.17 -59.93 1.67
N SER A 367 -52.44 -60.25 1.44
CA SER A 367 -53.67 -60.02 2.19
C SER A 367 -53.65 -60.43 3.67
N THR A 368 -54.24 -59.58 4.52
CA THR A 368 -55.29 -59.77 5.55
C THR A 368 -55.29 -58.47 6.37
N GLY A 369 -56.37 -57.70 6.50
CA GLY A 369 -57.55 -57.98 7.31
C GLY A 369 -57.67 -56.94 8.43
N SER A 370 -58.72 -56.12 8.36
CA SER A 370 -59.44 -55.50 9.50
C SER A 370 -58.95 -54.18 10.14
N THR A 371 -59.84 -53.19 9.95
CA THR A 371 -60.50 -52.31 10.96
C THR A 371 -59.72 -51.24 11.75
N SER A 372 -60.22 -50.02 11.55
CA SER A 372 -60.68 -49.02 12.55
C SER A 372 -59.69 -48.08 13.26
N SER A 373 -59.92 -46.80 12.95
CA SER A 373 -60.26 -45.67 13.86
C SER A 373 -59.20 -44.87 14.60
N ALA A 374 -59.46 -43.55 14.55
CA ALA A 374 -59.21 -42.48 15.53
C ALA A 374 -57.76 -41.96 15.63
N GLU A 375 -57.53 -40.67 15.30
CA GLU A 375 -57.46 -39.51 16.24
C GLU A 375 -56.23 -39.64 17.16
N GLU A 376 -55.43 -38.64 17.48
CA GLU A 376 -55.50 -37.18 17.47
C GLU A 376 -54.08 -36.69 17.85
N SER A 377 -53.73 -35.45 17.52
CA SER A 377 -52.88 -34.49 18.30
C SER A 377 -51.58 -34.94 18.99
N ALA A 378 -50.54 -34.15 19.23
CA ALA A 378 -50.08 -32.82 18.88
C ALA A 378 -48.78 -32.63 19.69
N VAL A 379 -47.85 -31.83 19.15
CA VAL A 379 -46.97 -30.89 19.88
C VAL A 379 -45.69 -31.40 20.58
N SER A 380 -44.62 -30.68 20.23
CA SER A 380 -43.38 -30.36 20.99
C SER A 380 -42.34 -31.49 21.10
N SER A 381 -41.03 -31.27 21.06
CA SER A 381 -40.20 -30.09 21.30
C SER A 381 -38.76 -30.36 20.79
N GLU A 382 -38.08 -29.28 20.42
CA GLU A 382 -36.66 -28.93 20.61
C GLU A 382 -35.57 -30.02 20.71
N GLY A 383 -34.45 -29.76 20.03
CA GLY A 383 -33.13 -30.05 20.61
C GLY A 383 -32.07 -30.64 19.69
N SER A 384 -31.20 -29.74 19.19
CA SER A 384 -29.72 -29.86 19.16
C SER A 384 -28.98 -30.96 18.36
N ASP A 385 -28.01 -30.43 17.59
CA ASP A 385 -26.65 -30.95 17.33
C ASP A 385 -26.38 -32.03 16.26
N ARG A 386 -25.83 -31.57 15.12
CA ARG A 386 -24.53 -31.89 14.44
C ARG A 386 -24.03 -33.37 14.40
N PRO A 387 -23.04 -33.78 13.55
CA PRO A 387 -22.36 -33.12 12.41
C PRO A 387 -22.10 -34.06 11.19
N SER A 388 -21.28 -33.58 10.24
CA SER A 388 -20.37 -34.36 9.34
C SER A 388 -21.03 -34.88 8.06
N ARG A 389 -20.37 -35.08 6.93
CA ARG A 389 -19.05 -34.80 6.32
C ARG A 389 -19.19 -35.31 4.88
N ASP A 390 -18.40 -34.76 3.96
CA ASP A 390 -17.86 -35.40 2.75
C ASP A 390 -18.80 -36.17 1.80
N ASN A 391 -18.88 -35.73 0.54
CA ASN A 391 -18.07 -36.36 -0.52
C ASN A 391 -18.39 -35.83 -1.93
N SER A 392 -17.32 -35.51 -2.67
CA SER A 392 -17.17 -35.63 -4.13
C SER A 392 -17.77 -36.97 -4.64
N PRO A 393 -18.20 -37.15 -5.92
CA PRO A 393 -17.23 -37.15 -7.03
C PRO A 393 -17.74 -36.88 -8.48
N ASN A 394 -16.76 -36.55 -9.32
CA ASN A 394 -16.50 -37.03 -10.69
C ASN A 394 -17.64 -37.46 -11.65
N ASN A 395 -17.70 -36.69 -12.75
CA ASN A 395 -17.15 -37.04 -14.07
C ASN A 395 -18.06 -37.70 -15.15
N MET A 396 -17.82 -37.18 -16.36
CA MET A 396 -17.97 -37.74 -17.70
C MET A 396 -19.25 -37.54 -18.52
N ASN A 397 -19.02 -36.75 -19.59
CA ASN A 397 -19.52 -36.87 -20.97
C ASN A 397 -21.01 -36.69 -21.23
N PHE A 398 -21.36 -35.74 -22.09
CA PHE A 398 -21.59 -36.05 -23.52
C PHE A 398 -21.65 -34.79 -24.40
N ASN A 399 -21.16 -34.98 -25.63
CA ASN A 399 -21.13 -34.06 -26.77
C ASN A 399 -22.48 -33.43 -27.15
N ASN A 400 -22.45 -32.13 -27.45
CA ASN A 400 -23.00 -31.49 -28.67
C ASN A 400 -22.73 -29.97 -28.52
N GLY A 401 -22.02 -29.26 -29.40
CA GLY A 401 -22.09 -29.33 -30.85
C GLY A 401 -23.16 -28.38 -31.36
N ARG A 402 -22.89 -27.06 -31.39
CA ARG A 402 -23.17 -26.16 -32.54
C ARG A 402 -22.84 -24.70 -32.25
N ASN A 403 -22.09 -24.15 -33.20
CA ASN A 403 -21.68 -22.76 -33.37
C ASN A 403 -22.88 -21.83 -33.55
N HIS A 404 -22.80 -20.62 -32.98
CA HIS A 404 -23.23 -19.41 -33.66
C HIS A 404 -22.29 -18.25 -33.34
N THR A 405 -21.52 -17.88 -34.36
CA THR A 405 -20.82 -16.62 -34.55
C THR A 405 -21.81 -15.48 -34.74
N CYS A 406 -21.60 -14.34 -34.08
CA CYS A 406 -22.00 -13.05 -34.63
C CYS A 406 -20.96 -11.98 -34.30
N SER A 407 -20.55 -11.30 -35.36
CA SER A 407 -19.45 -10.40 -35.52
C SER A 407 -19.87 -8.93 -35.33
N SER A 408 -18.98 -8.18 -34.70
CA SER A 408 -18.56 -6.79 -35.00
C SER A 408 -19.62 -5.71 -35.28
N SER A 409 -19.54 -4.63 -34.49
CA SER A 409 -19.67 -3.28 -35.02
C SER A 409 -18.76 -2.31 -34.28
N SER A 410 -17.84 -1.74 -35.06
CA SER A 410 -16.77 -0.81 -34.72
C SER A 410 -17.29 0.63 -34.62
N SER A 411 -16.76 1.43 -33.68
CA SER A 411 -16.82 2.89 -33.79
C SER A 411 -15.68 3.60 -33.03
N SER A 412 -14.65 3.93 -33.81
CA SER A 412 -13.85 5.17 -33.85
C SER A 412 -13.39 5.89 -32.56
N ASN A 413 -12.10 5.68 -32.27
CA ASN A 413 -11.03 6.63 -31.91
C ASN A 413 -11.33 8.13 -31.71
N ARG A 414 -10.91 8.66 -30.55
CA ARG A 414 -10.30 10.01 -30.42
C ARG A 414 -8.97 9.91 -29.65
N LYS A 415 -7.91 10.49 -30.22
CA LYS A 415 -6.50 10.41 -29.80
C LYS A 415 -6.19 11.25 -28.55
N PRO A 416 -5.25 10.84 -27.69
CA PRO A 416 -4.61 11.71 -26.69
C PRO A 416 -3.29 12.32 -27.18
N TRP A 417 -2.93 13.41 -26.52
CA TRP A 417 -1.80 14.31 -26.75
C TRP A 417 -0.43 13.59 -26.74
N ARG A 418 0.37 13.78 -27.80
CA ARG A 418 1.77 13.36 -27.90
C ARG A 418 2.69 14.54 -27.63
N MET A 419 3.58 14.43 -26.63
CA MET A 419 4.82 15.20 -26.61
C MET A 419 5.91 14.41 -27.33
N ASN A 420 6.54 15.07 -28.30
CA ASN A 420 7.50 14.53 -29.23
C ASN A 420 8.90 14.52 -28.61
N ARG A 421 9.56 13.35 -28.57
CA ARG A 421 11.01 13.21 -28.38
C ARG A 421 11.54 12.54 -29.64
N ASN A 422 12.38 13.23 -30.40
CA ASN A 422 13.21 12.60 -31.43
C ASN A 422 14.68 12.88 -31.15
N ASN A 423 15.49 11.86 -31.36
CA ASN A 423 16.93 11.81 -31.20
C ASN A 423 17.59 11.53 -32.57
N HIS A 424 18.82 12.01 -32.71
CA HIS A 424 19.91 11.63 -33.64
C HIS A 424 19.99 12.12 -35.11
N HIS A 425 21.14 12.80 -35.36
CA HIS A 425 22.16 12.70 -36.44
C HIS A 425 21.69 12.76 -37.92
N GLN A 426 22.32 13.45 -38.88
CA GLN A 426 23.75 13.67 -39.15
C GLN A 426 23.94 14.71 -40.31
N ARG A 427 25.14 15.32 -40.37
CA ARG A 427 25.87 15.93 -41.52
C ARG A 427 25.51 17.33 -42.08
N GLY A 428 26.53 18.19 -42.10
CA GLY A 428 26.76 19.14 -43.20
C GLY A 428 27.53 20.44 -42.89
N GLY A 429 28.87 20.39 -42.87
CA GLY A 429 29.74 21.41 -43.51
C GLY A 429 30.11 22.73 -42.80
N GLY A 430 31.43 22.93 -42.59
CA GLY A 430 32.13 24.14 -43.05
C GLY A 430 32.72 25.14 -42.04
N GLY A 431 34.08 25.14 -41.93
CA GLY A 431 34.96 26.26 -41.54
C GLY A 431 34.96 26.68 -40.05
N GLY A 432 36.04 27.01 -39.36
CA GLY A 432 37.43 27.34 -39.70
C GLY A 432 37.95 28.29 -38.59
N ASN A 433 39.23 28.14 -38.19
CA ASN A 433 40.00 28.93 -37.20
C ASN A 433 39.63 28.68 -35.71
N GLY A 434 40.54 28.39 -34.77
CA GLY A 434 42.00 28.56 -34.71
C GLY A 434 42.35 29.35 -33.45
N HIS A 435 43.35 28.89 -32.68
CA HIS A 435 44.09 29.56 -31.59
C HIS A 435 43.76 29.21 -30.12
N GLN A 436 44.63 28.36 -29.56
CA GLN A 436 45.23 28.41 -28.23
C GLN A 436 46.77 28.44 -28.43
N PRO A 437 47.64 28.69 -27.43
CA PRO A 437 47.53 29.32 -26.10
C PRO A 437 48.63 30.42 -25.95
N PRO A 438 49.10 30.83 -24.75
CA PRO A 438 50.20 30.07 -24.12
C PRO A 438 50.23 30.03 -22.58
N ASN A 439 51.02 29.05 -22.11
CA ASN A 439 51.56 28.85 -20.76
C ASN A 439 52.58 29.94 -20.38
N TYR A 440 52.70 30.27 -19.08
CA TYR A 440 53.97 30.73 -18.51
C TYR A 440 54.17 30.19 -17.09
N ASN A 441 55.42 29.76 -16.85
CA ASN A 441 55.95 29.18 -15.63
C ASN A 441 57.04 30.13 -15.06
N HIS A 442 57.49 29.83 -13.83
CA HIS A 442 58.70 30.33 -13.11
C HIS A 442 58.56 31.54 -12.15
N ARG A 443 58.72 31.31 -10.82
CA ARG A 443 59.97 31.28 -9.98
C ARG A 443 60.43 32.71 -9.62
N ILE A 444 60.95 33.11 -8.45
CA ILE A 444 61.31 32.52 -7.14
C ILE A 444 61.84 33.71 -6.26
N HIS A 445 62.08 33.48 -4.95
CA HIS A 445 62.93 34.27 -4.00
C HIS A 445 62.38 35.61 -3.45
N GLN A 446 62.62 36.03 -2.19
CA GLN A 446 63.00 35.43 -0.90
C GLN A 446 63.05 36.58 0.15
N ASN A 447 63.07 36.19 1.42
CA ASN A 447 63.52 36.90 2.65
C ASN A 447 62.42 37.52 3.53
N GLY A 448 62.41 37.25 4.84
CA GLY A 448 63.30 36.39 5.62
C GLY A 448 63.17 36.60 7.13
N GLY A 449 63.36 35.49 7.87
CA GLY A 449 63.87 35.36 9.25
C GLY A 449 62.98 35.88 10.37
N ASN A 450 63.01 35.36 11.60
CA ASN A 450 63.69 34.28 12.31
C ASN A 450 62.88 34.12 13.63
N GLY A 451 62.89 33.06 14.41
CA GLY A 451 63.66 31.83 14.49
C GLY A 451 62.95 30.92 15.52
N GLN A 452 63.12 29.60 15.39
CA GLN A 452 63.99 28.78 16.27
C GLN A 452 63.25 28.30 17.54
N THR A 453 63.25 27.02 17.94
CA THR A 453 64.19 25.92 17.63
C THR A 453 63.56 24.55 17.99
N SER A 454 63.82 23.57 17.11
CA SER A 454 64.36 22.21 17.41
C SER A 454 63.47 21.18 18.13
N SER A 455 63.49 19.88 17.85
CA SER A 455 64.14 18.98 16.86
C SER A 455 63.69 17.56 17.27
N SER A 456 63.02 16.77 16.46
CA SER A 456 63.53 15.88 15.40
C SER A 456 63.56 14.40 15.84
N ILE A 457 63.31 13.55 14.83
CA ILE A 457 63.68 12.14 14.66
C ILE A 457 62.63 11.06 15.00
N ALA A 458 62.21 10.44 13.88
CA ALA A 458 61.51 9.18 13.68
C ALA A 458 62.16 7.96 14.37
N MET A 459 61.38 6.89 14.62
CA MET A 459 61.47 5.62 13.86
C MET A 459 60.72 4.44 14.54
N THR A 460 60.03 3.67 13.69
CA THR A 460 59.96 2.19 13.68
C THR A 460 58.87 1.40 14.42
N LYS A 461 58.24 0.54 13.60
CA LYS A 461 57.34 -0.59 13.84
C LYS A 461 57.77 -1.55 14.97
N ARG A 462 56.81 -2.12 15.71
CA ARG A 462 56.85 -3.49 16.31
C ARG A 462 55.40 -3.94 16.61
N LYS A 463 54.85 -4.89 15.85
CA LYS A 463 54.69 -6.34 16.18
C LYS A 463 53.98 -6.57 17.53
N LYS A 464 52.70 -6.95 17.48
CA LYS A 464 51.94 -7.54 18.60
C LYS A 464 52.00 -9.06 18.47
N GLN A 465 52.56 -9.73 19.48
CA GLN A 465 52.38 -11.16 19.75
C GLN A 465 52.66 -11.44 21.23
N SER A 466 51.65 -11.92 21.96
CA SER A 466 51.71 -12.65 23.24
C SER A 466 50.26 -13.17 23.47
N ASP A 467 49.94 -14.46 23.38
CA ASP A 467 50.24 -15.59 24.30
C ASP A 467 49.95 -15.22 25.77
N ARG A 468 49.33 -16.02 26.64
CA ARG A 468 48.71 -17.37 26.63
C ARG A 468 48.06 -17.53 28.02
N LEU A 469 47.03 -18.38 28.12
CA LEU A 469 46.69 -19.28 29.24
C LEU A 469 46.67 -18.75 30.70
N GLN A 470 45.48 -18.80 31.30
CA GLN A 470 45.16 -19.74 32.39
C GLN A 470 43.71 -20.18 32.27
#